data_AF-A0A254RL93-F1
#
_entry.id   AF-A0A254RL93-F1
#
_cell.length_a   1.000
_cell.length_b   1.000
_cell.length_c   1.000
_cell.angle_alpha   90.00
_cell.angle_beta   90.00
_cell.angle_gamma   90.00
#
_symmetry.space_group_name_H-M   'P 1'
#
loop_
_entity.id
_entity.type
_entity.pdbx_description
1 polymer ?
#
loop_
_entity_poly.entity_id
_entity_poly.type
_entity_poly.pdbx_seq_one_letter_code
_entity_poly.pdbx_strand_id
1 'polypeptide(L)'
;MNFKACSAVASAFAMSLMLAACGSDDNSSNVERGEDSSSSVKESSSSVEESSSSAAPELPKGLRAATLEDLEKNMTLGEMFGTQIYLAAGAKQGVFSIWIPDTAWIAVRSDFENGVIEYGKSNGSFMGINSKASDDMQKFFEKSGKLQFVVKDEKKLQVSINDGDYIDVEKANVPVSTNWISDGTQLQGVKLSCKNGDTKQVYSFYKGRYVVEETVKEESSWSAGYYDIERSHLLMLPVFFDQAVYSLVSTQVSTDFDLNMDTGESYKCEKSSIKYKDIDKESLAGEWVAPENGLDWTLTLKKSGDYSVVAKKGANTEELKSGIWDVYGDVLMLKNSSCMRPSECASAVKGSIEGFDAKKGFTFNHDDDDTPAVPTTWTLPQYE
;
A
#
# COMPACT_ATOMS: atom_id res chain seq x y z
N MET A 1 10.24 -2.89 8.81
CA MET A 1 10.80 -3.26 10.14
C MET A 1 9.63 -3.35 11.11
N ASN A 2 9.46 -4.46 11.82
CA ASN A 2 8.37 -4.63 12.80
C ASN A 2 8.77 -3.96 14.11
N PHE A 3 8.00 -2.97 14.58
CA PHE A 3 8.24 -2.33 15.87
C PHE A 3 7.47 -3.10 16.97
N LYS A 4 8.22 -3.72 17.88
CA LYS A 4 7.71 -4.23 19.16
C LYS A 4 8.07 -3.21 20.24
N ALA A 5 7.08 -2.56 20.84
CA ALA A 5 7.31 -1.64 21.94
C ALA A 5 7.56 -2.42 23.24
N CYS A 6 8.72 -2.21 23.86
CA CYS A 6 8.96 -2.61 25.25
C CYS A 6 8.33 -1.55 26.17
N SER A 7 7.33 -1.94 26.96
CA SER A 7 6.78 -1.06 27.99
C SER A 7 7.78 -0.92 29.15
N ALA A 8 8.52 0.18 29.18
CA ALA A 8 9.16 0.73 30.38
C ALA A 8 9.57 2.21 30.16
N VAL A 9 8.85 3.11 30.85
CA VAL A 9 9.24 4.44 31.36
C VAL A 9 10.23 5.30 30.55
N ALA A 10 9.67 6.35 29.93
CA ALA A 10 10.22 7.67 29.62
C ALA A 10 11.75 7.90 29.64
N SER A 11 12.31 8.30 28.50
CA SER A 11 13.15 9.51 28.36
C SER A 11 13.52 9.77 26.90
N ALA A 12 13.58 11.06 26.55
CA ALA A 12 13.80 11.57 25.21
C ALA A 12 15.07 11.04 24.54
N PHE A 13 14.97 10.52 23.32
CA PHE A 13 16.06 10.49 22.36
C PHE A 13 15.49 10.67 20.95
N ALA A 14 15.93 11.75 20.30
CA ALA A 14 15.83 11.92 18.85
C ALA A 14 16.56 10.75 18.19
N MET A 15 15.85 9.94 17.40
CA MET A 15 16.50 8.94 16.56
C MET A 15 16.85 9.57 15.22
N SER A 16 18.10 10.00 15.12
CA SER A 16 18.86 10.01 13.88
C SER A 16 18.75 8.64 13.19
N LEU A 17 18.16 8.60 12.00
CA LEU A 17 18.24 7.45 11.10
C LEU A 17 19.70 7.28 10.67
N MET A 18 20.41 6.34 11.32
CA MET A 18 21.77 5.97 10.97
C MET A 18 21.75 5.13 9.68
N LEU A 19 22.39 5.68 8.64
CA LEU A 19 22.96 4.95 7.52
C LEU A 19 23.94 3.88 8.02
N ALA A 20 23.78 2.65 7.56
CA ALA A 20 24.88 1.70 7.45
C ALA A 20 24.65 0.81 6.22
N ALA A 21 25.39 1.11 5.16
CA ALA A 21 25.63 0.22 4.04
C ALA A 21 27.10 -0.23 4.03
N CYS A 22 27.30 -1.46 3.56
CA CYS A 22 28.50 -2.12 3.01
C CYS A 22 29.51 -2.89 3.91
N GLY A 23 29.66 -4.17 3.53
CA GLY A 23 30.88 -5.01 3.58
C GLY A 23 30.91 -6.06 4.69
N SER A 24 31.03 -7.37 4.46
CA SER A 24 31.49 -8.15 3.29
C SER A 24 31.04 -9.60 3.46
N ASP A 25 30.62 -10.27 2.38
CA ASP A 25 30.60 -11.74 2.30
C ASP A 25 31.66 -12.19 1.29
N ASP A 26 32.78 -12.66 1.83
CA ASP A 26 33.70 -13.57 1.15
C ASP A 26 33.14 -15.00 1.31
N ASN A 27 32.76 -15.67 0.22
CA ASN A 27 33.43 -16.94 -0.10
C ASN A 27 33.14 -17.43 -1.52
N SER A 28 34.24 -17.76 -2.20
CA SER A 28 34.30 -18.45 -3.47
C SER A 28 33.97 -19.94 -3.35
N SER A 29 33.33 -20.51 -4.37
CA SER A 29 33.77 -21.80 -4.90
C SER A 29 33.42 -21.93 -6.38
N ASN A 30 34.48 -22.07 -7.18
CA ASN A 30 34.54 -22.53 -8.57
C ASN A 30 33.47 -23.56 -8.93
N VAL A 31 32.85 -23.39 -10.11
CA VAL A 31 32.69 -24.49 -11.07
C VAL A 31 33.01 -23.95 -12.46
N GLU A 32 33.70 -24.80 -13.20
CA GLU A 32 34.54 -24.52 -14.35
C GLU A 32 33.79 -24.07 -15.60
N ARG A 33 34.51 -23.25 -16.38
CA ARG A 33 34.23 -22.83 -17.74
C ARG A 33 34.61 -23.98 -18.68
N GLY A 34 33.62 -24.59 -19.32
CA GLY A 34 33.80 -25.50 -20.45
C GLY A 34 33.35 -24.82 -21.74
N GLU A 35 34.25 -24.71 -22.69
CA GLU A 35 34.03 -24.11 -24.01
C GLU A 35 33.24 -25.02 -24.96
N ASP A 36 32.73 -24.37 -26.01
CA ASP A 36 32.45 -24.86 -27.37
C ASP A 36 31.02 -25.20 -27.85
N SER A 37 30.73 -24.55 -28.98
CA SER A 37 29.92 -24.97 -30.14
C SER A 37 28.46 -24.53 -30.27
N SER A 38 28.30 -23.45 -31.05
CA SER A 38 27.49 -23.35 -32.28
C SER A 38 26.17 -24.14 -32.38
N SER A 39 25.04 -23.42 -32.49
CA SER A 39 24.26 -23.34 -33.74
C SER A 39 22.83 -22.81 -33.56
N SER A 40 22.35 -22.21 -34.65
CA SER A 40 20.94 -22.11 -35.08
C SER A 40 19.98 -21.16 -34.36
N VAL A 41 19.82 -20.01 -35.03
CA VAL A 41 18.55 -19.30 -35.27
C VAL A 41 17.36 -20.27 -35.33
N LYS A 42 16.35 -20.03 -34.49
CA LYS A 42 14.94 -20.30 -34.80
C LYS A 42 14.06 -19.22 -34.19
N GLU A 43 13.34 -18.54 -35.08
CA GLU A 43 12.14 -17.76 -34.80
C GLU A 43 11.15 -18.60 -33.97
N SER A 44 10.47 -17.97 -33.02
CA SER A 44 9.20 -18.46 -32.51
C SER A 44 8.30 -17.31 -32.14
N SER A 45 7.17 -17.32 -32.83
CA SER A 45 6.08 -16.38 -32.81
C SER A 45 5.39 -16.31 -31.45
N SER A 46 4.98 -15.09 -31.10
CA SER A 46 3.72 -14.74 -30.41
C SER A 46 3.07 -15.85 -29.58
N SER A 47 3.42 -15.92 -28.29
CA SER A 47 2.54 -16.49 -27.27
C SER A 47 1.78 -15.34 -26.63
N VAL A 48 0.48 -15.31 -26.92
CA VAL A 48 -0.56 -14.53 -26.26
C VAL A 48 -0.39 -14.68 -24.76
N GLU A 49 -0.29 -13.57 -24.02
CA GLU A 49 -0.31 -13.58 -22.56
C GLU A 49 -1.64 -14.19 -22.11
N GLU A 50 -1.57 -15.42 -21.61
CA GLU A 50 -2.63 -16.03 -20.82
C GLU A 50 -2.82 -15.15 -19.59
N SER A 51 -3.83 -14.30 -19.65
CA SER A 51 -4.38 -13.65 -18.48
C SER A 51 -4.70 -14.76 -17.48
N SER A 52 -3.94 -14.82 -16.38
CA SER A 52 -4.24 -15.70 -15.26
C SER A 52 -5.57 -15.23 -14.66
N SER A 53 -6.69 -15.69 -15.23
CA SER A 53 -7.97 -15.58 -14.56
C SER A 53 -7.92 -16.57 -13.41
N SER A 54 -7.62 -16.08 -12.22
CA SER A 54 -7.76 -16.84 -10.98
C SER A 54 -9.21 -17.31 -10.91
N ALA A 55 -9.46 -18.57 -11.28
CA ALA A 55 -10.79 -19.15 -11.19
C ALA A 55 -11.24 -19.05 -9.72
N ALA A 56 -12.47 -18.59 -9.51
CA ALA A 56 -13.03 -18.50 -8.16
C ALA A 56 -12.91 -19.86 -7.45
N PRO A 57 -12.54 -19.90 -6.15
CA PRO A 57 -12.42 -21.15 -5.42
C PRO A 57 -13.70 -21.97 -5.53
N GLU A 58 -13.61 -23.27 -5.80
CA GLU A 58 -14.78 -24.15 -5.75
C GLU A 58 -15.32 -24.20 -4.32
N LEU A 59 -16.42 -23.50 -4.08
CA LEU A 59 -17.07 -23.49 -2.78
C LEU A 59 -18.01 -24.70 -2.62
N PRO A 60 -18.12 -25.27 -1.40
CA PRO A 60 -19.12 -26.29 -1.12
C PRO A 60 -20.54 -25.85 -1.52
N LYS A 61 -21.37 -26.82 -1.93
CA LYS A 61 -22.76 -26.55 -2.30
C LYS A 61 -23.51 -25.82 -1.19
N GLY A 62 -24.24 -24.77 -1.57
CA GLY A 62 -25.03 -23.94 -0.64
C GLY A 62 -24.24 -22.78 0.00
N LEU A 63 -22.96 -22.61 -0.37
CA LEU A 63 -22.15 -21.47 0.01
C LEU A 63 -21.92 -20.55 -1.19
N ARG A 64 -21.92 -19.25 -0.94
CA ARG A 64 -21.38 -18.24 -1.86
C ARG A 64 -20.23 -17.51 -1.20
N ALA A 65 -19.31 -16.97 -1.99
CA ALA A 65 -18.31 -16.04 -1.49
C ALA A 65 -19.01 -14.85 -0.81
N ALA A 66 -18.46 -14.42 0.32
CA ALA A 66 -18.91 -13.18 0.94
C ALA A 66 -18.49 -11.98 0.07
N THR A 67 -19.32 -10.96 0.09
CA THR A 67 -19.06 -9.64 -0.47
C THR A 67 -18.78 -8.65 0.65
N LEU A 68 -18.26 -7.46 0.33
CA LEU A 68 -18.06 -6.40 1.34
C LEU A 68 -19.34 -6.07 2.10
N GLU A 69 -20.51 -6.16 1.46
CA GLU A 69 -21.81 -5.86 2.06
C GLU A 69 -22.16 -6.82 3.20
N ASP A 70 -21.72 -8.08 3.10
CA ASP A 70 -21.98 -9.11 4.11
C ASP A 70 -21.20 -8.90 5.41
N LEU A 71 -20.12 -8.13 5.37
CA LEU A 71 -19.28 -7.90 6.54
C LEU A 71 -19.88 -6.84 7.46
N GLU A 72 -19.91 -7.13 8.75
CA GLU A 72 -20.13 -6.12 9.77
C GLU A 72 -18.84 -5.33 10.02
N LYS A 73 -18.95 -4.09 10.50
CA LYS A 73 -17.80 -3.22 10.78
C LYS A 73 -16.80 -3.83 11.77
N ASN A 74 -17.31 -4.52 12.78
CA ASN A 74 -16.51 -5.26 13.76
C ASN A 74 -17.14 -6.64 13.97
N MET A 75 -16.31 -7.67 13.94
CA MET A 75 -16.73 -9.06 14.06
C MET A 75 -15.81 -9.82 15.01
N THR A 76 -16.34 -10.82 15.70
CA THR A 76 -15.56 -11.83 16.40
C THR A 76 -15.30 -13.00 15.47
N LEU A 77 -14.05 -13.48 15.44
CA LEU A 77 -13.65 -14.68 14.70
C LEU A 77 -13.52 -15.90 15.63
N GLY A 78 -14.04 -15.82 16.86
CA GLY A 78 -13.80 -16.81 17.90
C GLY A 78 -12.35 -16.81 18.44
N GLU A 79 -11.98 -17.88 19.12
CA GLU A 79 -10.67 -17.99 19.77
C GLU A 79 -9.58 -18.41 18.78
N MET A 80 -8.50 -17.62 18.71
CA MET A 80 -7.24 -17.99 18.06
C MET A 80 -6.06 -17.51 18.89
N PHE A 81 -4.88 -18.11 18.73
CA PHE A 81 -3.67 -17.73 19.49
C PHE A 81 -3.87 -17.77 21.02
N GLY A 82 -4.84 -18.54 21.50
CA GLY A 82 -5.22 -18.63 22.92
C GLY A 82 -6.01 -17.44 23.46
N THR A 83 -6.61 -16.62 22.59
CA THR A 83 -7.44 -15.46 22.97
C THR A 83 -8.54 -15.19 21.95
N GLN A 84 -9.48 -14.31 22.29
CA GLN A 84 -10.52 -13.87 21.39
C GLN A 84 -9.95 -12.92 20.31
N ILE A 85 -10.18 -13.24 19.04
CA ILE A 85 -9.77 -12.39 17.90
C ILE A 85 -10.96 -11.63 17.34
N TYR A 86 -10.69 -10.41 16.91
CA TYR A 86 -11.67 -9.55 16.27
C TYR A 86 -11.19 -9.16 14.87
N LEU A 87 -12.08 -9.20 13.89
CA LEU A 87 -11.88 -8.55 12.60
C LEU A 87 -12.54 -7.17 12.63
N ALA A 88 -11.84 -6.16 12.14
CA ALA A 88 -12.42 -4.88 11.75
C ALA A 88 -12.36 -4.76 10.22
N ALA A 89 -13.45 -4.27 9.64
CA ALA A 89 -13.58 -3.95 8.22
C ALA A 89 -13.83 -2.45 8.00
N GLY A 90 -13.66 -1.64 9.05
CA GLY A 90 -13.79 -0.18 9.02
C GLY A 90 -15.04 0.34 8.30
N ALA A 91 -14.81 1.30 7.42
CA ALA A 91 -15.78 1.83 6.47
C ALA A 91 -15.77 1.06 5.13
N LYS A 92 -15.15 -0.13 5.10
CA LYS A 92 -15.03 -1.02 3.93
C LYS A 92 -14.24 -0.35 2.80
N GLN A 93 -13.20 0.41 3.15
CA GLN A 93 -12.37 1.15 2.20
C GLN A 93 -11.14 0.33 1.72
N GLY A 94 -11.18 -0.98 1.91
CA GLY A 94 -10.13 -1.91 1.47
C GLY A 94 -9.00 -2.14 2.47
N VAL A 95 -8.99 -1.42 3.59
CA VAL A 95 -8.16 -1.76 4.76
C VAL A 95 -8.97 -2.68 5.67
N PHE A 96 -8.35 -3.76 6.10
CA PHE A 96 -8.90 -4.70 7.07
C PHE A 96 -7.88 -4.94 8.15
N SER A 97 -8.35 -5.24 9.36
CA SER A 97 -7.45 -5.62 10.43
C SER A 97 -7.99 -6.70 11.34
N ILE A 98 -7.08 -7.54 11.83
CA ILE A 98 -7.34 -8.43 12.96
C ILE A 98 -6.70 -7.87 14.22
N TRP A 99 -7.39 -8.01 15.34
CA TRP A 99 -7.01 -7.44 16.62
C TRP A 99 -7.05 -8.47 17.73
N ILE A 100 -5.99 -8.48 18.53
CA ILE A 100 -6.01 -8.83 19.95
C ILE A 100 -6.02 -7.51 20.72
N PRO A 101 -7.14 -7.11 21.34
CA PRO A 101 -7.26 -5.82 22.01
C PRO A 101 -6.10 -5.55 22.97
N ASP A 102 -5.58 -4.32 22.95
CA ASP A 102 -4.48 -3.83 23.79
C ASP A 102 -3.17 -4.64 23.70
N THR A 103 -3.06 -5.57 22.73
CA THR A 103 -1.94 -6.52 22.64
C THR A 103 -1.27 -6.49 21.27
N ALA A 104 -2.03 -6.69 20.19
CA ALA A 104 -1.48 -6.77 18.84
C ALA A 104 -2.57 -6.59 17.78
N TRP A 105 -2.18 -6.12 16.60
CA TRP A 105 -3.03 -6.06 15.42
C TRP A 105 -2.23 -6.22 14.14
N ILE A 106 -2.89 -6.74 13.12
CA ILE A 106 -2.39 -6.79 11.75
C ILE A 106 -3.35 -5.98 10.91
N ALA A 107 -2.84 -5.06 10.10
CA ALA A 107 -3.61 -4.31 9.12
C ALA A 107 -3.13 -4.65 7.72
N VAL A 108 -4.06 -4.88 6.78
CA VAL A 108 -3.78 -5.28 5.40
C VAL A 108 -4.67 -4.53 4.42
N ARG A 109 -4.15 -4.32 3.21
CA ARG A 109 -4.93 -3.96 2.04
C ARG A 109 -5.44 -5.22 1.37
N SER A 110 -6.75 -5.26 1.09
CA SER A 110 -7.38 -6.30 0.28
C SER A 110 -8.56 -5.72 -0.52
N ASP A 111 -8.75 -6.15 -1.76
CA ASP A 111 -9.97 -5.86 -2.54
C ASP A 111 -11.14 -6.77 -2.16
N PHE A 112 -10.92 -7.69 -1.21
CA PHE A 112 -11.90 -8.67 -0.74
C PHE A 112 -12.49 -9.51 -1.87
N GLU A 113 -11.68 -9.77 -2.89
CA GLU A 113 -12.09 -10.57 -4.03
C GLU A 113 -12.40 -12.00 -3.57
N ASN A 114 -13.52 -12.54 -4.04
CA ASN A 114 -14.00 -13.88 -3.68
C ASN A 114 -14.14 -14.12 -2.16
N GLY A 115 -14.33 -13.06 -1.37
CA GLY A 115 -14.49 -13.13 0.08
C GLY A 115 -13.19 -13.47 0.82
N VAL A 116 -12.03 -13.22 0.23
CA VAL A 116 -10.73 -13.60 0.80
C VAL A 116 -9.98 -12.38 1.33
N ILE A 117 -9.36 -12.54 2.51
CA ILE A 117 -8.34 -11.64 3.04
C ILE A 117 -7.08 -12.46 3.30
N GLU A 118 -6.01 -12.14 2.59
CA GLU A 118 -4.67 -12.67 2.86
C GLU A 118 -3.87 -11.67 3.69
N TYR A 119 -3.15 -12.19 4.68
CA TYR A 119 -2.36 -11.42 5.63
C TYR A 119 -0.88 -11.71 5.41
N GLY A 120 -0.21 -10.85 4.63
CA GLY A 120 1.20 -11.04 4.30
C GLY A 120 2.01 -9.74 4.29
N LYS A 121 3.34 -9.90 4.26
CA LYS A 121 4.28 -8.76 4.22
C LYS A 121 4.16 -7.90 2.97
N SER A 122 3.58 -8.43 1.90
CA SER A 122 3.39 -7.74 0.63
C SER A 122 2.23 -6.73 0.67
N ASN A 123 1.23 -6.94 1.54
CA ASN A 123 0.00 -6.16 1.52
C ASN A 123 -0.39 -5.57 2.88
N GLY A 124 0.43 -5.73 3.92
CA GLY A 124 0.10 -5.21 5.23
C GLY A 124 1.26 -5.15 6.20
N SER A 125 0.93 -5.01 7.47
CA SER A 125 1.90 -4.88 8.55
C SER A 125 1.31 -5.31 9.89
N PHE A 126 2.21 -5.67 10.80
CA PHE A 126 1.91 -6.15 12.15
C PHE A 126 2.45 -5.17 13.18
N MET A 127 1.64 -4.88 14.20
CA MET A 127 2.04 -4.19 15.42
C MET A 127 1.65 -5.03 16.63
N GLY A 128 2.51 -5.08 17.64
CA GLY A 128 2.18 -5.80 18.86
C GLY A 128 3.23 -5.66 19.95
N ILE A 129 2.83 -6.00 21.17
CA ILE A 129 3.71 -6.03 22.35
C ILE A 129 4.36 -7.41 22.50
N ASN A 130 5.31 -7.54 23.44
CA ASN A 130 5.91 -8.84 23.75
C ASN A 130 4.93 -9.72 24.52
N SER A 131 4.27 -10.66 23.83
CA SER A 131 3.40 -11.67 24.43
C SER A 131 3.33 -12.91 23.53
N LYS A 132 2.98 -14.08 24.10
CA LYS A 132 2.80 -15.31 23.32
C LYS A 132 1.75 -15.15 22.21
N ALA A 133 0.63 -14.50 22.51
CA ALA A 133 -0.45 -14.31 21.54
C ALA A 133 -0.01 -13.39 20.40
N SER A 134 0.75 -12.33 20.72
CA SER A 134 1.37 -11.42 19.74
C SER A 134 2.39 -12.15 18.85
N ASP A 135 3.24 -13.01 19.41
CA ASP A 135 4.20 -13.81 18.64
C ASP A 135 3.50 -14.82 17.70
N ASP A 136 2.43 -15.46 18.16
CA ASP A 136 1.68 -16.41 17.34
C ASP A 136 0.88 -15.70 16.23
N MET A 137 0.35 -14.51 16.50
CA MET A 137 -0.25 -13.62 15.50
C MET A 137 0.78 -13.11 14.48
N GLN A 138 1.98 -12.74 14.92
CA GLN A 138 3.07 -12.37 14.02
C GLN A 138 3.45 -13.54 13.08
N LYS A 139 3.54 -14.77 13.61
CA LYS A 139 3.81 -15.95 12.77
C LYS A 139 2.69 -16.21 11.76
N PHE A 140 1.43 -15.96 12.11
CA PHE A 140 0.32 -16.04 11.16
C PHE A 140 0.51 -15.07 10.00
N PHE A 141 0.88 -13.81 10.29
CA PHE A 141 1.20 -12.81 9.27
C PHE A 141 2.43 -13.17 8.42
N GLU A 142 3.49 -13.65 9.06
CA GLU A 142 4.73 -14.03 8.36
C GLU A 142 4.56 -15.23 7.43
N LYS A 143 3.54 -16.06 7.68
CA LYS A 143 3.19 -17.23 6.88
C LYS A 143 2.08 -16.96 5.86
N SER A 144 1.75 -15.70 5.59
CA SER A 144 0.68 -15.32 4.66
C SER A 144 -0.67 -15.93 5.04
N GLY A 145 -1.06 -15.79 6.32
CA GLY A 145 -2.31 -16.34 6.82
C GLY A 145 -3.54 -15.86 6.05
N LYS A 146 -4.55 -16.71 5.91
CA LYS A 146 -5.72 -16.47 5.05
C LYS A 146 -7.02 -16.59 5.82
N LEU A 147 -7.93 -15.67 5.59
CA LEU A 147 -9.32 -15.76 5.99
C LEU A 147 -10.20 -15.84 4.75
N GLN A 148 -11.04 -16.87 4.65
CA GLN A 148 -12.03 -17.03 3.58
C GLN A 148 -13.43 -16.94 4.15
N PHE A 149 -14.17 -15.92 3.73
CA PHE A 149 -15.53 -15.66 4.16
C PHE A 149 -16.54 -16.18 3.15
N VAL A 150 -17.55 -16.86 3.65
CA VAL A 150 -18.66 -17.40 2.86
C VAL A 150 -19.98 -17.07 3.53
N VAL A 151 -21.04 -16.99 2.73
CA VAL A 151 -22.40 -16.89 3.23
C VAL A 151 -23.11 -18.20 2.96
N LYS A 152 -23.59 -18.82 4.04
CA LYS A 152 -24.42 -20.01 4.02
C LYS A 152 -25.89 -19.66 4.05
N ASP A 153 -26.67 -20.29 3.17
CA ASP A 153 -28.13 -20.16 3.08
C ASP A 153 -28.60 -18.68 3.04
N GLU A 154 -27.80 -17.83 2.40
CA GLU A 154 -28.00 -16.37 2.25
C GLU A 154 -28.08 -15.53 3.54
N LYS A 155 -27.84 -16.12 4.72
CA LYS A 155 -28.07 -15.44 6.00
C LYS A 155 -26.93 -15.53 6.99
N LYS A 156 -26.06 -16.53 6.87
CA LYS A 156 -25.06 -16.82 7.89
C LYS A 156 -23.66 -16.64 7.35
N LEU A 157 -22.97 -15.60 7.83
CA LEU A 157 -21.57 -15.37 7.53
C LEU A 157 -20.72 -16.39 8.30
N GLN A 158 -19.83 -17.07 7.60
CA GLN A 158 -18.87 -17.99 8.16
C GLN A 158 -17.47 -17.65 7.65
N VAL A 159 -16.44 -17.99 8.42
CA VAL A 159 -15.04 -17.80 8.05
C VAL A 159 -14.30 -19.12 8.18
N SER A 160 -13.45 -19.41 7.20
CA SER A 160 -12.41 -20.43 7.29
C SER A 160 -11.06 -19.75 7.45
N ILE A 161 -10.20 -20.33 8.29
CA ILE A 161 -8.87 -19.82 8.60
C ILE A 161 -7.85 -20.80 8.06
N ASN A 162 -6.98 -20.36 7.15
CA ASN A 162 -6.00 -21.19 6.45
C ASN A 162 -6.62 -22.49 5.89
N ASP A 163 -7.77 -22.35 5.23
CA ASP A 163 -8.54 -23.44 4.62
C ASP A 163 -9.01 -24.52 5.62
N GLY A 164 -9.12 -24.17 6.91
CA GLY A 164 -9.73 -25.01 7.94
C GLY A 164 -11.27 -25.04 7.87
N ASP A 165 -11.89 -25.60 8.91
CA ASP A 165 -13.35 -25.66 9.01
C ASP A 165 -13.98 -24.26 9.09
N TYR A 166 -15.18 -24.13 8.51
CA TYR A 166 -15.97 -22.91 8.60
C TYR A 166 -16.57 -22.75 10.00
N ILE A 167 -16.24 -21.63 10.63
CA ILE A 167 -16.82 -21.19 11.91
C ILE A 167 -17.73 -19.99 11.69
N ASP A 168 -18.74 -19.86 12.54
CA ASP A 168 -19.68 -18.75 12.45
C ASP A 168 -19.00 -17.44 12.87
N VAL A 169 -19.30 -16.38 12.13
CA VAL A 169 -18.85 -15.03 12.45
C VAL A 169 -19.98 -14.31 13.17
N GLU A 170 -19.69 -13.69 14.31
CA GLU A 170 -20.67 -12.89 15.03
C GLU A 170 -20.27 -11.41 15.05
N LYS A 171 -21.27 -10.54 15.15
CA LYS A 171 -21.06 -9.11 15.32
C LYS A 171 -20.40 -8.82 16.66
N ALA A 172 -19.33 -8.03 16.66
CA ALA A 172 -18.69 -7.56 17.88
C ALA A 172 -19.15 -6.12 18.21
N ASN A 173 -19.56 -5.90 19.46
CA ASN A 173 -19.90 -4.56 19.96
C ASN A 173 -18.62 -3.90 20.50
N VAL A 174 -18.13 -2.88 19.79
CA VAL A 174 -16.97 -2.07 20.22
C VAL A 174 -17.49 -0.74 20.77
N PRO A 175 -17.23 -0.38 22.04
CA PRO A 175 -17.61 0.91 22.59
C PRO A 175 -16.98 2.05 21.78
N VAL A 176 -17.82 3.00 21.35
CA VAL A 176 -17.36 4.22 20.68
C VAL A 176 -17.18 5.30 21.74
N SER A 177 -16.02 5.94 21.75
CA SER A 177 -15.79 7.15 22.52
C SER A 177 -16.37 8.35 21.79
N THR A 178 -17.06 9.24 22.50
CA THR A 178 -17.55 10.49 21.92
C THR A 178 -16.44 11.47 21.54
N ASN A 179 -15.21 11.22 22.00
CA ASN A 179 -14.07 12.10 21.77
C ASN A 179 -13.27 11.71 20.51
N TRP A 180 -13.55 10.54 19.93
CA TRP A 180 -12.75 9.95 18.84
C TRP A 180 -13.62 9.71 17.61
N ILE A 181 -13.07 10.02 16.44
CA ILE A 181 -13.65 9.60 15.17
C ILE A 181 -13.57 8.08 15.10
N SER A 182 -14.66 7.45 14.67
CA SER A 182 -14.77 5.99 14.56
C SER A 182 -15.03 5.51 13.13
N ASP A 183 -15.15 6.40 12.15
CA ASP A 183 -15.52 6.08 10.76
C ASP A 183 -14.61 6.83 9.77
N GLY A 184 -13.87 6.09 8.94
CA GLY A 184 -12.90 6.64 7.99
C GLY A 184 -13.51 7.52 6.90
N THR A 185 -14.82 7.38 6.61
CA THR A 185 -15.52 8.27 5.66
C THR A 185 -15.52 9.73 6.10
N GLN A 186 -15.39 10.01 7.41
CA GLN A 186 -15.35 11.37 7.94
C GLN A 186 -14.08 12.14 7.57
N LEU A 187 -13.02 11.42 7.15
CA LEU A 187 -11.79 12.02 6.64
C LEU A 187 -11.82 12.22 5.12
N GLN A 188 -12.77 11.67 4.38
CA GLN A 188 -12.78 11.80 2.93
C GLN A 188 -12.93 13.27 2.47
N GLY A 189 -11.99 13.74 1.64
CA GLY A 189 -11.97 15.14 1.19
C GLY A 189 -11.51 16.13 2.26
N VAL A 190 -10.91 15.62 3.34
CA VAL A 190 -10.33 16.42 4.42
C VAL A 190 -8.83 16.56 4.23
N LYS A 191 -8.33 17.77 4.52
CA LYS A 191 -6.91 18.06 4.68
C LYS A 191 -6.66 18.49 6.13
N LEU A 192 -5.73 17.82 6.81
CA LEU A 192 -5.31 18.14 8.17
C LEU A 192 -3.89 18.69 8.14
N SER A 193 -3.70 19.94 8.57
CA SER A 193 -2.37 20.53 8.80
C SER A 193 -2.03 20.46 10.27
N CYS A 194 -1.20 19.50 10.64
CA CYS A 194 -0.82 19.15 11.98
C CYS A 194 0.57 19.70 12.33
N LYS A 195 0.75 20.15 13.58
CA LYS A 195 2.05 20.65 14.08
C LYS A 195 2.37 20.08 15.46
N ASN A 196 3.64 19.74 15.65
CA ASN A 196 4.23 19.41 16.95
C ASN A 196 5.69 19.87 16.96
N GLY A 197 5.99 20.94 17.70
CA GLY A 197 7.32 21.56 17.70
C GLY A 197 7.75 22.01 16.30
N ASP A 198 8.91 21.52 15.85
CA ASP A 198 9.49 21.81 14.53
C ASP A 198 8.95 20.91 13.40
N THR A 199 8.09 19.95 13.74
CA THR A 199 7.49 19.01 12.78
C THR A 199 6.14 19.54 12.32
N LYS A 200 5.98 19.63 11.00
CA LYS A 200 4.71 19.91 10.33
C LYS A 200 4.33 18.72 9.46
N GLN A 201 3.11 18.24 9.62
CA GLN A 201 2.56 17.15 8.81
C GLN A 201 1.27 17.61 8.15
N VAL A 202 1.14 17.38 6.85
CA VAL A 202 -0.04 17.74 6.07
C VAL A 202 -0.63 16.48 5.49
N TYR A 203 -1.71 16.01 6.10
CA TYR A 203 -2.47 14.85 5.64
C TYR A 203 -3.56 15.30 4.67
N SER A 204 -3.71 14.60 3.55
CA SER A 204 -4.79 14.78 2.59
C SER A 204 -5.43 13.43 2.31
N PHE A 205 -6.74 13.34 2.48
CA PHE A 205 -7.48 12.08 2.45
C PHE A 205 -8.47 12.03 1.28
N TYR A 206 -8.48 10.90 0.57
CA TYR A 206 -9.24 10.70 -0.67
C TYR A 206 -9.65 9.24 -0.87
N LYS A 207 -10.95 8.92 -0.79
CA LYS A 207 -11.51 7.58 -1.13
C LYS A 207 -10.68 6.40 -0.58
N GLY A 208 -10.44 6.32 0.74
CA GLY A 208 -9.63 5.26 1.37
C GLY A 208 -8.13 5.36 1.17
N ARG A 209 -7.66 6.44 0.55
CA ARG A 209 -6.25 6.73 0.30
C ARG A 209 -5.82 8.01 0.99
N TYR A 210 -4.56 8.11 1.37
CA TYR A 210 -4.01 9.31 1.96
C TYR A 210 -2.67 9.68 1.32
N VAL A 211 -2.35 10.97 1.39
CA VAL A 211 -1.00 11.50 1.18
C VAL A 211 -0.65 12.30 2.42
N VAL A 212 0.53 12.07 2.99
CA VAL A 212 1.11 12.91 4.03
C VAL A 212 2.40 13.54 3.51
N GLU A 213 2.49 14.85 3.66
CA GLU A 213 3.72 15.61 3.45
C GLU A 213 4.24 16.04 4.80
N GLU A 214 5.47 15.64 5.11
CA GLU A 214 6.15 15.97 6.35
C GLU A 214 7.26 16.98 6.09
N THR A 215 7.39 17.94 6.98
CA THR A 215 8.53 18.85 7.03
C THR A 215 9.08 18.83 8.45
N VAL A 216 10.34 18.43 8.60
CA VAL A 216 11.08 18.48 9.85
C VAL A 216 12.20 19.50 9.66
N LYS A 217 12.06 20.67 10.29
CA LYS A 217 12.95 21.83 10.05
C LYS A 217 12.96 22.25 8.58
N GLU A 218 13.97 21.87 7.83
CA GLU A 218 14.17 22.21 6.40
C GLU A 218 14.05 20.98 5.49
N GLU A 219 14.04 19.78 6.04
CA GLU A 219 13.91 18.54 5.27
C GLU A 219 12.43 18.23 5.05
N SER A 220 12.09 17.89 3.81
CA SER A 220 10.73 17.48 3.44
C SER A 220 10.74 16.05 2.94
N SER A 221 9.69 15.32 3.30
CA SER A 221 9.45 13.95 2.84
C SER A 221 7.96 13.75 2.62
N TRP A 222 7.59 12.67 1.96
CA TRP A 222 6.19 12.32 1.80
C TRP A 222 5.96 10.82 1.81
N SER A 223 4.75 10.43 2.21
CA SER A 223 4.27 9.08 2.02
C SER A 223 2.80 9.07 1.64
N ALA A 224 2.39 8.00 0.99
CA ALA A 224 1.03 7.80 0.56
C ALA A 224 0.67 6.32 0.64
N GLY A 225 -0.61 6.05 0.84
CA GLY A 225 -1.08 4.68 0.98
C GLY A 225 -2.56 4.61 1.27
N TYR A 226 -2.96 3.53 1.93
CA TYR A 226 -4.35 3.25 2.26
C TYR A 226 -4.64 3.59 3.72
N TYR A 227 -5.87 4.01 4.00
CA TYR A 227 -6.31 4.26 5.36
C TYR A 227 -7.74 3.80 5.60
N ASP A 228 -8.05 3.51 6.86
CA ASP A 228 -9.41 3.48 7.39
C ASP A 228 -9.37 3.79 8.89
N ILE A 229 -10.53 4.03 9.50
CA ILE A 229 -10.67 4.12 10.96
C ILE A 229 -11.33 2.84 11.46
N GLU A 230 -10.54 2.06 12.19
CA GLU A 230 -10.91 0.76 12.71
C GLU A 230 -10.74 0.78 14.22
N ARG A 231 -11.81 0.42 14.96
CA ARG A 231 -11.82 0.44 16.43
C ARG A 231 -11.30 1.76 17.03
N SER A 232 -11.71 2.88 16.43
CA SER A 232 -11.32 4.26 16.79
C SER A 232 -9.85 4.61 16.58
N HIS A 233 -9.10 3.80 15.83
CA HIS A 233 -7.74 4.11 15.40
C HIS A 233 -7.75 4.34 13.89
N LEU A 234 -7.20 5.48 13.46
CA LEU A 234 -6.78 5.69 12.08
C LEU A 234 -5.58 4.78 11.83
N LEU A 235 -5.82 3.77 11.01
CA LEU A 235 -4.79 2.89 10.50
C LEU A 235 -4.36 3.42 9.14
N MET A 236 -3.06 3.64 8.95
CA MET A 236 -2.49 4.01 7.65
C MET A 236 -1.43 2.99 7.26
N LEU A 237 -1.57 2.45 6.06
CA LEU A 237 -0.65 1.49 5.44
C LEU A 237 0.11 2.21 4.32
N PRO A 238 1.32 2.72 4.57
CA PRO A 238 2.11 3.38 3.52
C PRO A 238 2.53 2.38 2.45
N VAL A 239 2.42 2.81 1.20
CA VAL A 239 2.82 2.03 0.02
C VAL A 239 3.90 2.79 -0.74
N PHE A 240 3.66 4.08 -0.99
CA PHE A 240 4.55 4.99 -1.69
C PHE A 240 5.21 5.93 -0.69
N PHE A 241 6.52 6.12 -0.79
CA PHE A 241 7.28 7.00 0.10
C PHE A 241 8.65 7.26 -0.52
N ASP A 242 9.13 8.50 -0.37
CA ASP A 242 10.47 8.91 -0.81
C ASP A 242 11.55 8.56 0.24
N GLN A 243 11.16 8.43 1.51
CA GLN A 243 12.02 8.08 2.63
C GLN A 243 11.46 6.92 3.47
N ALA A 244 12.30 6.33 4.32
CA ALA A 244 11.87 5.24 5.19
C ALA A 244 10.75 5.70 6.15
N VAL A 245 9.62 4.98 6.13
CA VAL A 245 8.46 5.23 6.99
C VAL A 245 8.10 4.02 7.83
N TYR A 246 7.27 4.22 8.86
CA TYR A 246 6.65 3.13 9.60
C TYR A 246 5.79 2.26 8.67
N SER A 247 5.87 0.93 8.79
CA SER A 247 5.07 0.03 7.95
C SER A 247 3.56 0.04 8.28
N LEU A 248 3.20 0.54 9.46
CA LEU A 248 1.84 0.80 9.90
C LEU A 248 1.88 2.03 10.82
N VAL A 249 1.02 3.00 10.55
CA VAL A 249 0.73 4.07 11.51
C VAL A 249 -0.61 3.76 12.15
N SER A 250 -0.65 3.82 13.47
CA SER A 250 -1.86 3.71 14.28
C SER A 250 -1.93 4.93 15.20
N THR A 251 -3.03 5.66 15.11
CA THR A 251 -3.24 6.92 15.84
C THR A 251 -4.72 7.15 16.06
N GLN A 252 -5.08 7.90 17.09
CA GLN A 252 -6.46 8.31 17.34
C GLN A 252 -6.71 9.71 16.79
N VAL A 253 -7.84 9.89 16.11
CA VAL A 253 -8.26 11.20 15.60
C VAL A 253 -9.38 11.71 16.47
N SER A 254 -9.18 12.86 17.12
CA SER A 254 -10.24 13.47 17.93
C SER A 254 -11.39 13.97 17.06
N THR A 255 -12.55 14.21 17.67
CA THR A 255 -13.67 14.88 16.99
C THR A 255 -13.35 16.32 16.56
N ASP A 256 -12.31 16.92 17.16
CA ASP A 256 -11.72 18.21 16.75
C ASP A 256 -10.58 18.04 15.73
N PHE A 257 -10.35 16.81 15.25
CA PHE A 257 -9.34 16.42 14.24
C PHE A 257 -7.88 16.50 14.68
N ASP A 258 -7.60 16.64 15.98
CA ASP A 258 -6.25 16.47 16.53
C ASP A 258 -5.83 15.00 16.47
N LEU A 259 -4.53 14.75 16.24
CA LEU A 259 -3.97 13.39 16.23
C LEU A 259 -3.33 13.06 17.57
N ASN A 260 -3.59 11.86 18.08
CA ASN A 260 -2.93 11.32 19.28
C ASN A 260 -2.31 9.98 18.93
N MET A 261 -0.99 9.99 18.82
CA MET A 261 -0.19 8.83 18.45
C MET A 261 -0.16 7.84 19.60
N ASP A 262 -0.11 6.55 19.28
CA ASP A 262 0.04 5.48 20.28
C ASP A 262 1.38 5.58 21.05
N THR A 263 2.34 6.36 20.53
CA THR A 263 3.61 6.71 21.20
C THR A 263 3.46 7.74 22.31
N GLY A 264 2.28 8.35 22.47
CA GLY A 264 1.97 9.39 23.46
C GLY A 264 2.14 10.82 22.96
N GLU A 265 2.56 11.01 21.70
CA GLU A 265 2.63 12.34 21.08
C GLU A 265 1.24 12.82 20.64
N SER A 266 0.99 14.13 20.79
CA SER A 266 -0.25 14.76 20.36
C SER A 266 0.07 15.90 19.39
N TYR A 267 -0.64 15.92 18.26
CA TYR A 267 -0.49 16.92 17.21
C TYR A 267 -1.76 17.76 17.14
N LYS A 268 -1.57 19.07 17.21
CA LYS A 268 -2.66 20.03 16.96
C LYS A 268 -2.86 20.21 15.48
N CYS A 269 -4.08 20.01 15.01
CA CYS A 269 -4.38 19.98 13.59
C CYS A 269 -5.42 21.01 13.19
N GLU A 270 -5.17 21.68 12.07
CA GLU A 270 -6.14 22.55 11.41
C GLU A 270 -6.80 21.79 10.27
N LYS A 271 -8.13 21.65 10.37
CA LYS A 271 -8.95 21.03 9.34
C LYS A 271 -9.30 22.01 8.23
N SER A 272 -9.11 21.57 6.99
CA SER A 272 -9.61 22.23 5.77
C SER A 272 -10.18 21.19 4.81
N SER A 273 -10.84 21.64 3.74
CA SER A 273 -11.33 20.76 2.68
C SER A 273 -10.34 20.72 1.52
N ILE A 274 -10.19 19.56 0.90
CA ILE A 274 -9.45 19.39 -0.35
C ILE A 274 -10.39 18.83 -1.42
N LYS A 275 -10.20 19.29 -2.65
CA LYS A 275 -10.89 18.75 -3.82
C LYS A 275 -9.83 18.28 -4.79
N TYR A 276 -9.70 16.96 -4.90
CA TYR A 276 -8.97 16.34 -5.98
C TYR A 276 -9.84 16.32 -7.24
N LYS A 277 -9.22 16.49 -8.41
CA LYS A 277 -9.88 16.08 -9.65
C LYS A 277 -9.83 14.56 -9.73
N ASP A 278 -10.99 13.93 -9.87
CA ASP A 278 -11.06 12.47 -9.95
C ASP A 278 -10.50 12.00 -11.30
N ILE A 279 -9.42 11.21 -11.26
CA ILE A 279 -8.90 10.50 -12.42
C ILE A 279 -9.22 9.03 -12.23
N ASP A 280 -9.95 8.46 -13.20
CA ASP A 280 -10.21 7.04 -13.23
C ASP A 280 -8.91 6.28 -13.54
N LYS A 281 -8.46 5.48 -12.56
CA LYS A 281 -7.24 4.67 -12.66
C LYS A 281 -7.25 3.77 -13.89
N GLU A 282 -8.39 3.17 -14.19
CA GLU A 282 -8.55 2.24 -15.32
C GLU A 282 -8.41 2.94 -16.67
N SER A 283 -8.88 4.19 -16.76
CA SER A 283 -8.73 5.01 -17.96
C SER A 283 -7.30 5.53 -18.15
N LEU A 284 -6.56 5.76 -17.07
CA LEU A 284 -5.16 6.19 -17.12
C LEU A 284 -4.19 5.05 -17.46
N ALA A 285 -4.56 3.80 -17.12
CA ALA A 285 -3.80 2.62 -17.47
C ALA A 285 -3.66 2.48 -19.00
N GLY A 286 -2.43 2.35 -19.49
CA GLY A 286 -2.12 2.33 -20.91
C GLY A 286 -0.64 2.56 -21.19
N GLU A 287 -0.32 2.70 -22.48
CA GLU A 287 0.99 3.11 -22.97
C GLU A 287 0.93 4.59 -23.38
N TRP A 288 1.94 5.35 -22.99
CA TRP A 288 2.07 6.76 -23.26
C TRP A 288 3.47 7.07 -23.76
N VAL A 289 3.58 7.94 -24.76
CA VAL A 289 4.85 8.25 -25.43
C VAL A 289 5.17 9.73 -25.40
N ALA A 290 6.47 10.02 -25.35
CA ALA A 290 7.00 11.38 -25.38
C ALA A 290 8.37 11.42 -26.09
N PRO A 291 8.50 12.11 -27.23
CA PRO A 291 9.81 12.38 -27.82
C PRO A 291 10.42 13.62 -27.15
N GLU A 292 11.44 13.44 -26.31
CA GLU A 292 12.08 14.55 -25.59
C GLU A 292 13.58 14.34 -25.44
N ASN A 293 14.36 15.42 -25.56
CA ASN A 293 15.82 15.41 -25.45
C ASN A 293 16.54 14.44 -26.39
N GLY A 294 15.94 14.14 -27.56
CA GLY A 294 16.48 13.20 -28.55
C GLY A 294 16.35 11.74 -28.13
N LEU A 295 15.49 11.44 -27.15
CA LEU A 295 15.13 10.10 -26.70
C LEU A 295 13.65 9.84 -26.97
N ASP A 296 13.34 8.60 -27.31
CA ASP A 296 11.97 8.10 -27.42
C ASP A 296 11.55 7.50 -26.08
N TRP A 297 10.67 8.20 -25.36
CA TRP A 297 10.19 7.75 -24.06
C TRP A 297 8.88 6.98 -24.17
N THR A 298 8.74 5.96 -23.33
CA THR A 298 7.52 5.19 -23.16
C THR A 298 7.24 4.99 -21.68
N LEU A 299 6.08 5.47 -21.22
CA LEU A 299 5.51 5.18 -19.91
C LEU A 299 4.39 4.16 -20.09
N THR A 300 4.51 3.02 -19.43
CA THR A 300 3.47 1.99 -19.40
C THR A 300 2.90 1.90 -18.00
N LEU A 301 1.59 2.07 -17.87
CA LEU A 301 0.83 1.93 -16.64
C LEU A 301 -0.12 0.73 -16.79
N LYS A 302 0.20 -0.40 -16.14
CA LYS A 302 -0.65 -1.60 -16.22
C LYS A 302 -1.81 -1.52 -15.22
N LYS A 303 -2.95 -2.12 -15.58
CA LYS A 303 -4.12 -2.26 -14.69
C LYS A 303 -3.80 -3.02 -13.40
N SER A 304 -2.81 -3.91 -13.43
CA SER A 304 -2.29 -4.61 -12.24
C SER A 304 -1.69 -3.68 -11.19
N GLY A 305 -1.38 -2.43 -11.55
CA GLY A 305 -0.65 -1.50 -10.71
C GLY A 305 0.86 -1.52 -10.94
N ASP A 306 1.38 -2.30 -11.89
CA ASP A 306 2.78 -2.24 -12.29
C ASP A 306 3.01 -1.12 -13.32
N TYR A 307 4.18 -0.50 -13.29
CA TYR A 307 4.59 0.47 -14.31
C TYR A 307 6.01 0.23 -14.82
N SER A 308 6.30 0.81 -15.97
CA SER A 308 7.66 0.99 -16.48
C SER A 308 7.81 2.31 -17.23
N VAL A 309 8.98 2.93 -17.09
CA VAL A 309 9.44 4.04 -17.93
C VAL A 309 10.67 3.59 -18.67
N VAL A 310 10.69 3.75 -20.00
CA VAL A 310 11.81 3.38 -20.87
C VAL A 310 12.16 4.56 -21.76
N ALA A 311 13.44 4.92 -21.83
CA ALA A 311 13.94 5.88 -22.82
C ALA A 311 14.89 5.18 -23.78
N LYS A 312 14.71 5.40 -25.09
CA LYS A 312 15.56 4.80 -26.13
C LYS A 312 16.20 5.84 -27.02
N LYS A 313 17.39 5.51 -27.50
CA LYS A 313 18.08 6.20 -28.60
C LYS A 313 18.40 5.20 -29.70
N GLY A 314 17.52 5.11 -30.69
CA GLY A 314 17.56 4.01 -31.66
C GLY A 314 17.36 2.66 -30.97
N ALA A 315 18.33 1.75 -31.10
CA ALA A 315 18.28 0.43 -30.48
C ALA A 315 18.74 0.39 -29.01
N ASN A 316 19.38 1.47 -28.53
CA ASN A 316 19.95 1.52 -27.19
C ASN A 316 18.90 1.98 -26.17
N THR A 317 18.89 1.34 -24.99
CA THR A 317 18.11 1.80 -23.85
C THR A 317 19.00 2.71 -23.01
N GLU A 318 18.55 3.95 -22.81
CA GLU A 318 19.28 4.99 -22.07
C GLU A 318 18.71 5.19 -20.65
N GLU A 319 17.44 4.82 -20.45
CA GLU A 319 16.80 4.82 -19.13
C GLU A 319 15.80 3.67 -19.02
N LEU A 320 15.73 3.05 -17.84
CA LEU A 320 14.75 2.03 -17.51
C LEU A 320 14.42 2.12 -16.03
N LYS A 321 13.16 2.42 -15.73
CA LYS A 321 12.59 2.39 -14.37
C LYS A 321 11.35 1.50 -14.37
N SER A 322 11.12 0.80 -13.28
CA SER A 322 9.91 -0.02 -13.12
C SER A 322 9.56 -0.23 -11.65
N GLY A 323 8.29 -0.51 -11.40
CA GLY A 323 7.79 -0.82 -10.08
C GLY A 323 6.28 -0.72 -10.03
N ILE A 324 5.73 -0.10 -8.99
CA ILE A 324 4.28 0.00 -8.80
C ILE A 324 3.79 1.45 -8.89
N TRP A 325 2.51 1.62 -9.25
CA TRP A 325 1.86 2.91 -9.37
C TRP A 325 0.43 2.90 -8.83
N ASP A 326 -0.03 4.07 -8.38
CA ASP A 326 -1.44 4.32 -8.08
C ASP A 326 -1.76 5.81 -8.23
N VAL A 327 -3.06 6.14 -8.24
CA VAL A 327 -3.53 7.52 -8.37
C VAL A 327 -4.41 7.93 -7.18
N TYR A 328 -4.13 9.13 -6.66
CA TYR A 328 -4.76 9.73 -5.49
C TYR A 328 -5.49 10.97 -5.96
N GLY A 329 -6.65 10.76 -6.58
CA GLY A 329 -7.37 11.84 -7.25
C GLY A 329 -6.67 12.20 -8.54
N ASP A 330 -5.97 13.33 -8.57
CA ASP A 330 -5.12 13.76 -9.68
C ASP A 330 -3.62 13.70 -9.37
N VAL A 331 -3.23 13.08 -8.25
CA VAL A 331 -1.82 12.87 -7.91
C VAL A 331 -1.41 11.45 -8.30
N LEU A 332 -0.46 11.32 -9.23
CA LEU A 332 0.15 10.06 -9.62
C LEU A 332 1.36 9.79 -8.74
N MET A 333 1.41 8.57 -8.19
CA MET A 333 2.50 8.07 -7.38
C MET A 333 3.16 6.89 -8.09
N LEU A 334 4.48 6.94 -8.21
CA LEU A 334 5.30 5.85 -8.73
C LEU A 334 6.28 5.43 -7.64
N LYS A 335 6.52 4.12 -7.49
CA LYS A 335 7.55 3.59 -6.59
C LYS A 335 8.46 2.65 -7.35
N ASN A 336 9.74 2.99 -7.41
CA ASN A 336 10.75 2.22 -8.10
C ASN A 336 11.10 0.95 -7.31
N SER A 337 11.02 -0.20 -7.97
CA SER A 337 11.57 -1.47 -7.48
C SER A 337 12.80 -1.92 -8.29
N SER A 338 12.99 -1.38 -9.50
CA SER A 338 14.14 -1.64 -10.35
C SER A 338 14.43 -0.42 -11.23
N CYS A 339 15.70 -0.04 -11.31
CA CYS A 339 16.19 1.02 -12.18
C CYS A 339 17.48 0.58 -12.88
N MET A 340 17.75 1.13 -14.06
CA MET A 340 19.01 0.91 -14.78
C MET A 340 20.22 1.39 -13.96
N ARG A 341 20.06 2.49 -13.21
CA ARG A 341 21.09 3.09 -12.35
C ARG A 341 20.58 3.20 -10.90
N PRO A 342 20.62 2.11 -10.11
CA PRO A 342 20.00 2.06 -8.79
C PRO A 342 20.52 3.09 -7.79
N SER A 343 21.77 3.54 -7.92
CA SER A 343 22.37 4.54 -7.02
C SER A 343 21.95 5.98 -7.30
N GLU A 344 21.39 6.24 -8.48
CA GLU A 344 20.97 7.56 -8.94
C GLU A 344 19.45 7.69 -9.05
N CYS A 345 18.71 6.61 -8.79
CA CYS A 345 17.28 6.54 -9.03
C CYS A 345 16.50 7.00 -7.79
N ALA A 346 15.57 7.94 -7.98
CA ALA A 346 14.58 8.26 -6.94
C ALA A 346 13.85 6.99 -6.47
N SER A 347 13.67 6.82 -5.16
CA SER A 347 12.97 5.64 -4.60
C SER A 347 11.47 5.64 -4.94
N ALA A 348 10.88 6.83 -5.02
CA ALA A 348 9.51 7.08 -5.42
C ALA A 348 9.39 8.47 -6.04
N VAL A 349 8.35 8.65 -6.85
CA VAL A 349 8.03 9.89 -7.56
C VAL A 349 6.57 10.24 -7.28
N LYS A 350 6.30 11.50 -6.98
CA LYS A 350 4.98 12.08 -6.81
C LYS A 350 4.81 13.23 -7.80
N GLY A 351 3.64 13.32 -8.41
CA GLY A 351 3.32 14.46 -9.25
C GLY A 351 1.84 14.62 -9.54
N SER A 352 1.47 15.80 -10.02
CA SER A 352 0.08 16.10 -10.41
C SER A 352 -0.15 15.79 -11.89
N ILE A 353 -1.30 15.19 -12.17
CA ILE A 353 -1.81 14.96 -13.52
C ILE A 353 -2.72 16.12 -13.92
N GLU A 354 -2.37 16.77 -15.02
CA GLU A 354 -3.14 17.87 -15.60
C GLU A 354 -3.60 17.52 -17.02
N GLY A 355 -4.75 18.08 -17.42
CA GLY A 355 -5.22 17.96 -18.80
C GLY A 355 -5.58 16.55 -19.29
N PHE A 356 -5.66 15.54 -18.41
CA PHE A 356 -5.91 14.15 -18.81
C PHE A 356 -7.10 13.97 -19.76
N ASP A 357 -6.81 13.40 -20.93
CA ASP A 357 -7.74 12.96 -21.96
C ASP A 357 -7.23 11.61 -22.49
N ALA A 358 -8.01 10.55 -22.27
CA ALA A 358 -7.64 9.17 -22.63
C ALA A 358 -7.32 8.97 -24.13
N LYS A 359 -7.67 9.92 -24.99
CA LYS A 359 -7.41 9.87 -26.44
C LYS A 359 -6.29 10.81 -26.88
N LYS A 360 -5.79 11.69 -26.01
CA LYS A 360 -4.78 12.70 -26.36
C LYS A 360 -3.52 12.59 -25.52
N GLY A 361 -3.64 12.37 -24.22
CA GLY A 361 -2.52 12.44 -23.29
C GLY A 361 -2.81 13.21 -22.01
N PHE A 362 -1.74 13.56 -21.31
CA PHE A 362 -1.75 14.33 -20.07
C PHE A 362 -0.39 14.96 -19.80
N THR A 363 -0.37 15.89 -18.85
CA THR A 363 0.85 16.40 -18.24
C THR A 363 1.00 15.79 -16.86
N PHE A 364 2.20 15.29 -16.55
CA PHE A 364 2.62 14.78 -15.24
C PHE A 364 3.72 15.70 -14.70
N ASN A 365 3.32 16.64 -13.84
CA ASN A 365 4.25 17.55 -13.16
C ASN A 365 4.80 16.85 -11.93
N HIS A 366 5.99 16.27 -12.03
CA HIS A 366 6.56 15.37 -11.03
C HIS A 366 7.83 15.90 -10.38
N ASP A 367 8.19 15.29 -9.25
CA ASP A 367 9.40 15.59 -8.47
C ASP A 367 10.63 14.74 -8.86
N ASP A 368 10.55 13.89 -9.89
CA ASP A 368 11.69 13.13 -10.43
C ASP A 368 12.76 14.07 -11.01
N ASP A 369 13.93 14.09 -10.38
CA ASP A 369 15.10 14.89 -10.74
C ASP A 369 16.24 14.06 -11.36
N ASP A 370 15.95 12.79 -11.71
CA ASP A 370 16.95 11.89 -12.31
C ASP A 370 17.41 12.38 -13.70
N THR A 371 18.57 11.91 -14.13
CA THR A 371 19.13 12.20 -15.46
C THR A 371 19.26 10.92 -16.29
N PRO A 372 18.73 10.83 -17.53
CA PRO A 372 18.03 11.90 -18.26
C PRO A 372 16.67 12.25 -17.65
N ALA A 373 16.29 13.52 -17.75
CA ALA A 373 15.04 14.02 -17.19
C ALA A 373 13.84 13.32 -17.84
N VAL A 374 12.96 12.77 -17.01
CA VAL A 374 11.71 12.15 -17.44
C VAL A 374 10.79 13.23 -18.02
N PRO A 375 10.12 13.00 -19.17
CA PRO A 375 9.18 13.94 -19.76
C PRO A 375 8.00 14.26 -18.84
N THR A 376 7.57 15.51 -18.88
CA THR A 376 6.35 15.93 -18.18
C THR A 376 5.11 15.82 -19.06
N THR A 377 5.23 15.77 -20.39
CA THR A 377 4.08 15.72 -21.30
C THR A 377 4.04 14.38 -22.02
N TRP A 378 2.93 13.67 -21.86
CA TRP A 378 2.72 12.33 -22.36
C TRP A 378 1.56 12.29 -23.33
N THR A 379 1.71 11.60 -24.45
CA THR A 379 0.69 11.49 -25.51
C THR A 379 0.33 10.05 -25.80
N LEU A 380 -0.85 9.84 -26.37
CA LEU A 380 -1.24 8.51 -26.85
C LEU A 380 -0.35 8.10 -28.04
N PRO A 381 0.19 6.87 -28.08
CA PRO A 381 0.93 6.39 -29.24
C PRO A 381 0.05 6.40 -30.50
N GLN A 382 0.65 6.76 -31.63
CA GLN A 382 0.03 6.67 -32.94
C GLN A 382 0.60 5.45 -33.68
N TYR A 383 -0.30 4.61 -34.19
CA TYR A 383 0.04 3.43 -34.98
C TYR A 383 -0.45 3.62 -36.43
N GLU A 384 0.33 3.15 -37.40
CA GLU A 384 -0.02 3.17 -38.84
C GLU A 384 -1.09 2.13 -39.22
#